data_AF-A0A7W1QAV1-F1
#
_entry.id   AF-A0A7W1QAV1-F1
#
_cell.length_a   1.000
_cell.length_b   1.000
_cell.length_c   1.000
_cell.angle_alpha   90.00
_cell.angle_beta   90.00
_cell.angle_gamma   90.00
#
_symmetry.space_group_name_H-M   'P 1'
#
loop_
_entity.id
_entity.type
_entity.pdbx_description
1 polymer ?
#
loop_
_entity_poly.entity_id
_entity_poly.type
_entity_poly.pdbx_seq_one_letter_code
_entity_poly.pdbx_strand_id
1 'polypeptide(L)'
;MARAPLYAAAVLIATLMVQSAGAVVKGDERVLVVLATSGSRPYTVAEVERTVGQAANYFDNASFGKVKLQIDVTPWLAAFTGNPGCGGTTNRSLEGVVAPARVAAGRAGFDTARYDDIVYAIADSHCGFHGATWGHEVMLTRQPNLQL
;
A
#
# COMPACT_ATOMS: atom_id res chain seq x y z
N MET A 1 -11.35 -5.55 62.92
CA MET A 1 -11.56 -5.87 61.50
C MET A 1 -11.41 -4.59 60.69
N ALA A 2 -10.41 -4.49 59.81
CA ALA A 2 -10.40 -3.58 58.64
C ALA A 2 -9.16 -3.87 57.78
N ARG A 3 -9.21 -4.96 56.99
CA ARG A 3 -8.24 -5.25 55.92
C ARG A 3 -8.83 -4.72 54.61
N ALA A 4 -8.64 -3.43 54.33
CA ALA A 4 -9.03 -2.83 53.07
C ALA A 4 -7.94 -1.82 52.64
N PRO A 5 -6.89 -2.30 51.95
CA PRO A 5 -6.51 -1.55 50.74
C PRO A 5 -5.95 -2.40 49.59
N LEU A 6 -5.94 -3.73 49.69
CA LEU A 6 -5.27 -4.58 48.69
C LEU A 6 -6.12 -4.89 47.44
N TYR A 7 -7.44 -4.81 47.53
CA TYR A 7 -8.33 -5.13 46.41
C TYR A 7 -8.46 -4.01 45.38
N ALA A 8 -8.23 -2.75 45.77
CA ALA A 8 -8.37 -1.61 44.87
C ALA A 8 -7.23 -1.51 43.83
N ALA A 9 -6.01 -1.92 44.19
CA ALA A 9 -4.87 -1.89 43.28
C ALA A 9 -4.92 -2.98 42.19
N ALA A 10 -5.53 -4.13 42.49
CA ALA A 10 -5.64 -5.23 41.53
C ALA A 10 -6.62 -4.95 40.38
N VAL A 11 -7.67 -4.14 40.62
CA VAL A 11 -8.68 -3.82 39.60
C VAL A 11 -8.14 -2.82 38.58
N LEU A 12 -7.30 -1.86 38.99
CA LEU A 12 -6.74 -0.85 38.08
C LEU A 12 -5.74 -1.43 37.05
N ILE A 13 -5.00 -2.49 37.41
CA ILE A 13 -4.06 -3.15 36.50
C ILE A 13 -4.81 -3.97 35.44
N ALA A 14 -5.96 -4.57 35.80
CA ALA A 14 -6.77 -5.35 34.87
C ALA A 14 -7.42 -4.49 33.77
N THR A 15 -7.72 -3.22 34.03
CA THR A 15 -8.33 -2.30 33.06
C THR A 15 -7.35 -1.68 32.06
N LEU A 16 -6.03 -1.77 32.30
CA LEU A 16 -5.01 -1.28 31.36
C LEU A 16 -4.73 -2.26 30.21
N MET A 17 -5.23 -3.50 30.31
CA MET A 17 -5.31 -4.41 29.16
C MET A 17 -6.58 -4.11 28.35
N VAL A 18 -6.77 -2.84 27.96
CA VAL A 18 -7.62 -2.53 26.82
C VAL A 18 -7.01 -3.30 25.67
N GLN A 19 -7.73 -4.32 25.22
CA GLN A 19 -7.41 -5.06 24.02
C GLN A 19 -7.32 -4.03 22.90
N SER A 20 -6.11 -3.61 22.56
CA SER A 20 -5.85 -3.01 21.25
C SER A 20 -6.41 -4.02 20.28
N ALA A 21 -7.50 -3.66 19.59
CA ALA A 21 -8.10 -4.48 18.55
C ALA A 21 -6.94 -5.06 17.75
N GLY A 22 -6.74 -6.38 17.88
CA GLY A 22 -5.61 -7.07 17.30
C GLY A 22 -5.78 -6.98 15.79
N ALA A 23 -5.24 -5.92 15.18
CA ALA A 23 -4.60 -6.07 13.90
C ALA A 23 -3.64 -7.22 14.13
N VAL A 24 -4.01 -8.41 13.65
CA VAL A 24 -3.09 -9.55 13.58
C VAL A 24 -1.84 -8.96 12.99
N VAL A 25 -0.77 -8.91 13.78
CA VAL A 25 0.54 -8.52 13.29
C VAL A 25 0.88 -9.60 12.27
N LYS A 26 0.56 -9.32 11.01
CA LYS A 26 1.01 -10.09 9.87
C LYS A 26 2.50 -9.78 9.82
N GLY A 27 3.28 -10.61 10.50
CA GLY A 27 4.69 -10.34 10.77
C GLY A 27 5.48 -10.08 9.50
N ASP A 28 5.07 -10.74 8.41
CA ASP A 28 5.58 -10.52 7.07
C ASP A 28 4.41 -10.11 6.15
N GLU A 29 4.58 -8.98 5.46
CA GLU A 29 3.63 -8.45 4.48
C GLU A 29 4.29 -8.41 3.10
N ARG A 30 3.62 -8.98 2.10
CA ARG A 30 4.09 -9.02 0.72
C ARG A 30 3.44 -7.91 -0.08
N VAL A 31 4.25 -6.99 -0.59
CA VAL A 31 3.77 -5.85 -1.36
C VAL A 31 4.24 -5.97 -2.80
N LEU A 32 3.34 -5.80 -3.77
CA LEU A 32 3.69 -5.66 -5.18
C LEU A 32 3.58 -4.20 -5.60
N VAL A 33 4.65 -3.64 -6.13
CA VAL A 33 4.64 -2.32 -6.77
C VAL A 33 4.61 -2.50 -8.29
N VAL A 34 3.48 -2.19 -8.89
CA VAL A 34 3.25 -2.24 -10.34
C VAL A 34 3.53 -0.87 -10.94
N LEU A 35 4.57 -0.78 -11.76
CA LEU A 35 4.90 0.42 -12.52
C LEU A 35 4.17 0.37 -13.87
N ALA A 36 3.17 1.23 -14.05
CA ALA A 36 2.29 1.18 -15.22
C ALA A 36 2.31 2.50 -16.00
N THR A 37 2.35 2.43 -17.33
CA THR A 37 2.50 3.62 -18.17
C THR A 37 1.83 3.50 -19.54
N SER A 38 1.50 4.65 -20.13
CA SER A 38 1.19 4.84 -21.56
C SER A 38 2.42 5.16 -22.43
N GLY A 39 3.57 5.44 -21.83
CA GLY A 39 4.81 5.72 -22.53
C GLY A 39 5.91 6.31 -21.66
N SER A 40 5.57 7.23 -20.73
CA SER A 40 6.58 7.87 -19.90
C SER A 40 7.13 6.93 -18.82
N ARG A 41 8.40 7.14 -18.44
CA ARG A 41 9.09 6.38 -17.38
C ARG A 41 9.84 7.35 -16.50
N PRO A 42 9.12 8.07 -15.63
CA PRO A 42 9.63 9.32 -15.08
C PRO A 42 10.55 9.10 -13.85
N TYR A 43 10.81 7.84 -13.51
CA TYR A 43 11.89 7.36 -12.63
C TYR A 43 12.30 5.95 -13.08
N THR A 44 13.49 5.54 -12.66
CA THR A 44 14.02 4.19 -12.90
C THR A 44 13.43 3.17 -11.92
N VAL A 45 13.42 1.90 -12.31
CA VAL A 45 13.02 0.79 -11.41
C VAL A 45 13.93 0.77 -10.16
N ALA A 46 15.23 0.98 -10.33
CA ALA A 46 16.21 1.00 -9.24
C ALA A 46 15.97 2.14 -8.21
N GLU A 47 15.45 3.29 -8.65
CA GLU A 47 15.04 4.35 -7.72
C GLU A 47 13.84 3.92 -6.89
N VAL A 48 12.85 3.26 -7.50
CA VAL A 48 11.69 2.72 -6.79
C VAL A 48 12.12 1.65 -5.79
N GLU A 49 12.92 0.67 -6.22
CA GLU A 49 13.48 -0.37 -5.35
C GLU A 49 14.20 0.21 -4.14
N ARG A 50 15.01 1.27 -4.36
CA ARG A 50 15.68 1.97 -3.26
C ARG A 50 14.69 2.63 -2.31
N THR A 51 13.68 3.34 -2.82
CA THR A 51 12.67 4.02 -2.01
C THR A 51 11.83 3.04 -1.21
N VAL A 52 11.37 1.94 -1.82
CA VAL A 52 10.56 0.94 -1.12
C VAL A 52 11.41 0.13 -0.12
N GLY A 53 12.69 -0.08 -0.41
CA GLY A 53 13.64 -0.63 0.57
C GLY A 53 13.82 0.28 1.79
N GLN A 54 13.85 1.60 1.61
CA GLN A 54 13.85 2.56 2.73
C GLN A 54 12.56 2.49 3.53
N ALA A 55 11.41 2.34 2.87
CA ALA A 55 10.13 2.14 3.55
C ALA A 55 10.11 0.83 4.35
N ALA A 56 10.57 -0.28 3.77
CA ALA A 56 10.69 -1.56 4.47
C ALA A 56 11.55 -1.45 5.73
N ASN A 57 12.71 -0.76 5.63
CA ASN A 57 13.57 -0.50 6.79
C ASN A 57 12.90 0.39 7.84
N TYR A 58 12.10 1.38 7.42
CA TYR A 58 11.34 2.20 8.35
C TYR A 58 10.33 1.36 9.13
N PHE A 59 9.52 0.54 8.45
CA PHE A 59 8.53 -0.31 9.10
C PHE A 59 9.18 -1.34 10.02
N ASP A 60 10.29 -1.93 9.61
CA ASP A 60 11.07 -2.84 10.44
C ASP A 60 11.53 -2.18 11.75
N ASN A 61 12.16 -1.01 11.65
CA ASN A 61 12.69 -0.30 12.81
C ASN A 61 11.58 0.27 13.70
N ALA A 62 10.57 0.91 13.12
CA ALA A 62 9.46 1.52 13.85
C ALA A 62 8.59 0.49 14.57
N SER A 63 8.52 -0.73 14.03
CA SER A 63 7.79 -1.84 14.64
C SER A 63 8.65 -2.69 15.59
N PHE A 64 9.92 -2.32 15.84
CA PHE A 64 10.86 -3.14 16.61
C PHE A 64 11.00 -4.58 16.08
N GLY A 65 11.03 -4.74 14.76
CA GLY A 65 11.16 -6.03 14.10
C GLY A 65 9.87 -6.84 14.00
N LYS A 66 8.71 -6.24 14.27
CA LYS A 66 7.42 -6.93 14.25
C LYS A 66 6.71 -6.90 12.89
N VAL A 67 7.11 -5.98 12.01
CA VAL A 67 6.59 -5.85 10.64
C VAL A 67 7.76 -5.89 9.67
N LYS A 68 7.74 -6.85 8.76
CA LYS A 68 8.70 -6.97 7.65
C LYS A 68 7.95 -6.83 6.35
N LEU A 69 8.40 -5.93 5.49
CA LEU A 69 7.85 -5.78 4.14
C LEU A 69 8.73 -6.53 3.14
N GLN A 70 8.14 -7.47 2.41
CA GLN A 70 8.74 -8.11 1.24
C GLN A 70 8.15 -7.47 -0.01
N ILE A 71 8.95 -6.65 -0.69
CA ILE A 71 8.45 -5.79 -1.76
C ILE A 71 9.05 -6.22 -3.10
N ASP A 72 8.18 -6.58 -4.04
CA ASP A 72 8.55 -6.81 -5.43
C ASP A 72 8.19 -5.58 -6.27
N VAL A 73 9.06 -5.19 -7.19
CA VAL A 73 8.83 -4.07 -8.11
C VAL A 73 8.84 -4.59 -9.55
N THR A 74 7.80 -4.30 -10.31
CA THR A 74 7.77 -4.69 -11.73
C THR A 74 8.69 -3.80 -12.57
N PRO A 75 9.15 -4.26 -13.75
CA PRO A 75 9.56 -3.34 -14.80
C PRO A 75 8.42 -2.37 -15.16
N TRP A 76 8.73 -1.30 -15.90
CA TRP A 76 7.69 -0.45 -16.47
C TRP A 76 6.84 -1.22 -17.48
N LEU A 77 5.56 -1.40 -17.17
CA LEU A 77 4.60 -2.14 -17.97
C LEU A 77 3.77 -1.17 -18.84
N ALA A 78 3.74 -1.44 -20.15
CA ALA A 78 2.88 -0.74 -21.09
C ALA A 78 1.43 -1.21 -20.91
N ALA A 79 0.74 -0.62 -19.94
CA ALA A 79 -0.61 -1.01 -19.54
C ALA A 79 -1.70 -0.19 -20.24
N PHE A 80 -1.36 0.99 -20.76
CA PHE A 80 -2.31 1.95 -21.31
C PHE A 80 -1.92 2.37 -22.74
N THR A 81 -2.91 2.70 -23.56
CA THR A 81 -2.71 3.23 -24.93
C THR A 81 -2.87 4.75 -25.01
N GLY A 82 -3.18 5.41 -23.90
CA GLY A 82 -3.43 6.85 -23.78
C GLY A 82 -3.51 7.26 -22.31
N ASN A 83 -4.05 8.45 -22.02
CA ASN A 83 -4.19 8.94 -20.65
C ASN A 83 -4.99 7.93 -19.79
N PRO A 84 -4.39 7.36 -18.72
CA PRO A 84 -5.06 6.39 -17.84
C PRO A 84 -6.29 6.93 -17.13
N GLY A 85 -6.41 8.25 -16.98
CA GLY A 85 -7.43 8.90 -16.18
C GLY A 85 -7.29 8.58 -14.69
N CYS A 86 -8.30 8.95 -13.90
CA CYS A 86 -8.21 8.96 -12.43
C CYS A 86 -9.28 8.11 -11.75
N GLY A 87 -10.21 7.58 -12.54
CA GLY A 87 -11.43 7.06 -11.98
C GLY A 87 -12.23 8.18 -11.33
N GLY A 88 -13.14 7.80 -10.45
CA GLY A 88 -13.99 8.65 -9.64
C GLY A 88 -13.84 8.27 -8.16
N THR A 89 -14.77 8.72 -7.32
CA THR A 89 -14.70 8.56 -5.85
C THR A 89 -15.20 7.21 -5.32
N THR A 90 -15.43 6.22 -6.19
CA THR A 90 -16.02 4.92 -5.82
C THR A 90 -15.06 3.75 -6.07
N ASN A 91 -15.29 2.60 -5.42
CA ASN A 91 -14.50 1.39 -5.67
C ASN A 91 -14.50 0.97 -7.15
N ARG A 92 -15.68 0.97 -7.79
CA ARG A 92 -15.80 0.61 -9.22
C ARG A 92 -14.96 1.50 -10.11
N SER A 93 -14.75 2.75 -9.69
CA SER A 93 -14.00 3.69 -10.47
C SER A 93 -12.49 3.63 -10.22
N LEU A 94 -12.02 3.12 -9.08
CA LEU A 94 -10.61 2.74 -8.91
C LEU A 94 -10.30 1.48 -9.74
N GLU A 95 -11.14 0.45 -9.65
CA GLU A 95 -10.96 -0.80 -10.40
C GLU A 95 -10.87 -0.55 -11.91
N GLY A 96 -11.71 0.36 -12.45
CA GLY A 96 -11.65 0.73 -13.86
C GLY A 96 -10.30 1.32 -14.32
N VAL A 97 -9.54 1.92 -13.41
CA VAL A 97 -8.23 2.53 -13.70
C VAL A 97 -7.08 1.55 -13.51
N VAL A 98 -7.14 0.73 -12.46
CA VAL A 98 -6.03 -0.19 -12.12
C VAL A 98 -6.10 -1.51 -12.89
N ALA A 99 -7.28 -1.91 -13.40
CA ALA A 99 -7.45 -3.18 -14.11
C ALA A 99 -6.47 -3.38 -15.29
N PRO A 100 -6.20 -2.39 -16.17
CA PRO A 100 -5.19 -2.55 -17.22
C PRO A 100 -3.78 -2.82 -16.67
N ALA A 101 -3.41 -2.16 -15.57
CA ALA A 101 -2.13 -2.38 -14.89
C ALA A 101 -2.06 -3.78 -14.25
N ARG A 102 -3.14 -4.23 -13.61
CA ARG A 102 -3.28 -5.61 -13.07
C ARG A 102 -3.08 -6.66 -14.16
N VAL A 103 -3.74 -6.50 -15.30
CA VAL A 103 -3.61 -7.41 -16.46
C VAL A 103 -2.18 -7.40 -17.00
N ALA A 104 -1.55 -6.23 -17.11
CA ALA A 104 -0.17 -6.13 -17.58
C ALA A 104 0.81 -6.82 -16.61
N ALA A 105 0.62 -6.67 -15.30
CA ALA A 105 1.41 -7.35 -14.27
C ALA A 105 1.26 -8.87 -14.38
N GLY A 106 0.03 -9.37 -14.53
CA GLY A 106 -0.24 -10.79 -14.77
C GLY A 106 0.46 -11.35 -16.01
N ARG A 107 0.46 -10.60 -17.13
CA ARG A 107 1.18 -10.97 -18.36
C ARG A 107 2.70 -10.98 -18.18
N ALA A 108 3.22 -10.15 -17.28
CA ALA A 108 4.63 -10.12 -16.92
C ALA A 108 5.01 -11.22 -15.90
N GLY A 109 4.07 -12.06 -15.48
CA GLY A 109 4.31 -13.20 -14.59
C GLY A 109 4.08 -12.92 -13.10
N PHE A 110 3.54 -11.75 -12.76
CA PHE A 110 3.21 -11.40 -11.37
C PHE A 110 1.79 -11.84 -11.02
N ASP A 111 1.65 -12.77 -10.09
CA ASP A 111 0.36 -13.19 -9.55
C ASP A 111 -0.04 -12.28 -8.38
N THR A 112 -0.89 -11.30 -8.66
CA THR A 112 -1.38 -10.30 -7.70
C THR A 112 -2.07 -10.93 -6.48
N ALA A 113 -2.61 -12.14 -6.59
CA ALA A 113 -3.29 -12.80 -5.46
C ALA A 113 -2.32 -13.32 -4.38
N ARG A 114 -1.01 -13.30 -4.65
CA ARG A 114 0.04 -13.71 -3.70
C ARG A 114 0.55 -12.58 -2.81
N TYR A 115 0.08 -11.37 -3.05
CA TYR A 115 0.49 -10.17 -2.33
C TYR A 115 -0.61 -9.75 -1.38
N ASP A 116 -0.19 -9.24 -0.24
CA ASP A 116 -1.08 -8.69 0.77
C ASP A 116 -1.58 -7.32 0.33
N ASP A 117 -0.71 -6.51 -0.27
CA ASP A 117 -1.02 -5.19 -0.81
C ASP A 117 -0.42 -4.98 -2.21
N ILE A 118 -1.12 -4.21 -3.04
CA ILE A 118 -0.72 -3.91 -4.41
C ILE A 118 -0.74 -2.40 -4.62
N VAL A 119 0.41 -1.85 -5.01
CA VAL A 119 0.60 -0.43 -5.30
C VAL A 119 0.77 -0.25 -6.81
N TYR A 120 -0.22 0.35 -7.46
CA TYR A 120 -0.17 0.74 -8.86
C TYR A 120 0.37 2.18 -8.97
N ALA A 121 1.63 2.32 -9.34
CA ALA A 121 2.20 3.62 -9.66
C ALA A 121 1.98 3.92 -11.14
N ILE A 122 0.99 4.76 -11.43
CA ILE A 122 0.53 5.04 -12.79
C ILE A 122 1.16 6.35 -13.27
N ALA A 123 2.03 6.22 -14.28
CA ALA A 123 2.58 7.37 -14.98
C ALA A 123 1.51 8.05 -15.85
N ASP A 124 1.66 9.36 -16.05
CA ASP A 124 0.79 10.19 -16.91
C ASP A 124 -0.69 10.26 -16.48
N SER A 125 -1.00 9.80 -15.27
CA SER A 125 -2.32 9.94 -14.65
C SER A 125 -2.52 11.37 -14.14
N HIS A 126 -3.40 12.13 -14.79
CA HIS A 126 -3.67 13.54 -14.50
C HIS A 126 -4.86 13.72 -13.56
N CYS A 127 -4.62 13.59 -12.25
CA CYS A 127 -5.66 13.57 -11.23
C CYS A 127 -5.68 14.82 -10.37
N GLY A 128 -6.79 15.10 -9.71
CA GLY A 128 -6.83 16.16 -8.68
C GLY A 128 -6.20 15.73 -7.34
N PHE A 129 -5.64 14.52 -7.26
CA PHE A 129 -5.11 13.88 -6.06
C PHE A 129 -3.85 13.07 -6.40
N HIS A 130 -3.03 12.76 -5.38
CA HIS A 130 -1.77 12.00 -5.50
C HIS A 130 -1.93 10.48 -5.45
N GLY A 131 -3.07 10.01 -4.96
CA GLY A 131 -3.38 8.61 -4.91
C GLY A 131 -4.72 8.34 -4.26
N ALA A 132 -5.15 7.10 -4.36
CA ALA A 132 -6.36 6.59 -3.75
C ALA A 132 -6.10 5.16 -3.27
N THR A 133 -6.67 4.80 -2.13
CA THR A 133 -6.57 3.44 -1.58
C THR A 133 -7.97 2.85 -1.44
N TRP A 134 -8.14 1.61 -1.85
CA TRP A 134 -9.34 0.83 -1.58
C TRP A 134 -8.98 -0.61 -1.22
N GLY A 135 -9.36 -1.05 -0.02
CA GLY A 135 -8.94 -2.36 0.48
C GLY A 135 -7.41 -2.45 0.54
N HIS A 136 -6.86 -3.45 -0.14
CA HIS A 136 -5.42 -3.70 -0.22
C HIS A 136 -4.77 -3.15 -1.50
N GLU A 137 -5.47 -2.27 -2.22
CA GLU A 137 -4.99 -1.70 -3.47
C GLU A 137 -4.81 -0.21 -3.35
N VAL A 138 -3.63 0.26 -3.76
CA VAL A 138 -3.22 1.65 -3.74
C VAL A 138 -2.93 2.07 -5.17
N MET A 139 -3.54 3.15 -5.62
CA MET A 139 -3.14 3.86 -6.84
C MET A 139 -2.34 5.08 -6.44
N LEU A 140 -1.18 5.26 -7.06
CA LEU A 140 -0.35 6.46 -6.94
C LEU A 140 -0.26 7.17 -8.28
N THR A 141 -0.32 8.49 -8.24
CA THR A 141 -0.22 9.39 -9.38
C THR A 141 0.85 10.44 -9.10
N ARG A 142 1.62 10.81 -10.12
CA ARG A 142 2.82 11.64 -9.92
C ARG A 142 2.50 13.10 -9.62
N GLN A 143 1.43 13.63 -10.18
CA GLN A 143 1.08 15.05 -10.06
C GLN A 143 -0.42 15.21 -9.89
N PRO A 144 -0.90 15.86 -8.81
CA PRO A 144 -2.21 16.42 -8.81
C PRO A 144 -2.20 17.61 -9.76
N ASN A 145 -2.53 17.42 -11.03
CA ASN A 145 -2.74 18.53 -11.94
C ASN A 145 -4.24 18.64 -12.27
N LEU A 146 -4.80 19.84 -12.10
CA LEU A 146 -6.18 20.14 -12.46
C LEU A 146 -6.34 20.38 -13.98
N GLN A 147 -5.29 20.14 -14.76
CA GLN A 147 -5.35 20.23 -16.22
C GLN A 147 -5.92 18.91 -16.74
N LEU A 148 -7.25 18.86 -16.82
CA LEU A 148 -8.06 17.81 -17.45
C LEU A 148 -7.86 17.81 -18.97
#